data_AF-A0A1G1BYG5-F1
#
_entry.id   AF-A0A1G1BYG5-F1
#
_cell.length_a   1.000
_cell.length_b   1.000
_cell.length_c   1.000
_cell.angle_alpha   90.00
_cell.angle_beta   90.00
_cell.angle_gamma   90.00
#
_symmetry.space_group_name_H-M   'P 1'
#
loop_
_entity.id
_entity.type
_entity.pdbx_description
1 polymer ?
#
loop_
_entity_poly.entity_id
_entity_poly.type
_entity_poly.pdbx_seq_one_letter_code
_entity_poly.pdbx_strand_id
1 'polypeptide(L)'
;MGCKALVTAISSGPPKYGAADGILWECNRSALLPALVADLERAAAEYAGRSEEPVRVISGARTLRRQAELMAPMTPEQLEALYCRNGYPQYIRDLVAIRGHDGAVTASQAYEVLIQRTEGYVSAHLSGAAVDLAVPQDDAHVAFLKELLARHGFNVLDERSAGIPCIHATHTASPLRIVKE
;
A
#
# COMPACT_ATOMS: atom_id res chain seq x y z
N MET A 1 27.41 9.63 -17.77
CA MET A 1 27.88 8.63 -16.79
C MET A 1 26.64 8.06 -16.13
N GLY A 2 26.31 6.82 -16.45
CA GLY A 2 25.01 6.20 -16.16
C GLY A 2 24.93 5.54 -14.78
N CYS A 3 23.71 5.62 -14.23
CA CYS A 3 23.01 4.74 -13.30
C CYS A 3 23.76 3.60 -12.60
N LYS A 4 23.53 3.50 -11.28
CA LYS A 4 22.76 2.39 -10.68
C LYS A 4 22.33 2.75 -9.26
N ALA A 5 21.04 3.02 -9.10
CA ALA A 5 20.39 3.12 -7.80
C ALA A 5 20.35 1.72 -7.16
N LEU A 6 20.66 1.67 -5.86
CA LEU A 6 20.49 0.49 -5.01
C LEU A 6 19.02 0.06 -5.03
N VAL A 7 18.75 -1.08 -5.69
CA VAL A 7 17.54 -1.86 -5.43
C VAL A 7 17.86 -2.72 -4.22
N THR A 8 17.33 -2.33 -3.06
CA THR A 8 17.37 -3.16 -1.86
C THR A 8 16.53 -4.41 -2.14
N ALA A 9 17.21 -5.55 -2.21
CA ALA A 9 16.62 -6.86 -2.42
C ALA A 9 15.58 -7.16 -1.33
N ILE A 10 14.33 -7.34 -1.75
CA ILE A 10 13.32 -8.02 -0.93
C ILE A 10 13.60 -9.52 -1.07
N SER A 11 13.83 -10.15 0.08
CA SER A 11 14.25 -11.54 0.26
C SER A 11 13.44 -12.53 -0.59
N SER A 12 14.15 -13.25 -1.46
CA SER A 12 13.68 -14.40 -2.23
C SER A 12 13.67 -15.67 -1.37
N GLY A 13 12.71 -15.75 -0.43
CA GLY A 13 12.37 -16.99 0.27
C GLY A 13 11.16 -17.67 -0.37
N PRO A 14 11.03 -19.01 -0.29
CA PRO A 14 9.80 -19.68 -0.72
C PRO A 14 8.59 -19.18 0.10
N PRO A 15 7.39 -19.15 -0.50
CA PRO A 15 6.20 -18.63 0.16
C PRO A 15 5.88 -19.39 1.46
N LYS A 16 5.63 -18.64 2.55
CA LYS A 16 5.39 -19.20 3.89
C LYS A 16 3.94 -19.62 4.18
N TYR A 17 2.99 -19.44 3.26
CA TYR A 17 1.60 -19.88 3.46
C TYR A 17 1.01 -20.33 2.11
N GLY A 18 0.45 -21.54 2.05
CA GLY A 18 -0.03 -22.16 0.81
C GLY A 18 -1.15 -21.38 0.12
N ALA A 19 -1.28 -21.57 -1.19
CA ALA A 19 -2.31 -20.94 -2.04
C ALA A 19 -3.70 -21.58 -1.83
N ALA A 20 -4.18 -21.61 -0.60
CA ALA A 20 -5.60 -21.86 -0.37
C ALA A 20 -6.39 -20.70 -0.99
N ASP A 21 -7.42 -21.03 -1.77
CA ASP A 21 -8.41 -20.07 -2.31
C ASP A 21 -7.88 -19.04 -3.32
N GLY A 22 -6.78 -19.35 -4.02
CA GLY A 22 -6.26 -18.50 -5.10
C GLY A 22 -5.49 -17.26 -4.61
N ILE A 23 -5.11 -17.20 -3.33
CA ILE A 23 -4.27 -16.13 -2.77
C ILE A 23 -2.94 -16.66 -2.27
N LEU A 24 -1.86 -15.94 -2.59
CA LEU A 24 -0.58 -16.08 -1.91
C LEU A 24 -0.31 -14.86 -1.01
N TRP A 25 -0.19 -15.09 0.30
CA TRP A 25 0.12 -14.07 1.28
C TRP A 25 1.62 -13.97 1.55
N GLU A 26 2.23 -12.83 1.20
CA GLU A 26 3.63 -12.50 1.50
C GLU A 26 3.76 -11.52 2.68
N CYS A 27 2.63 -11.16 3.29
CA CYS A 27 2.53 -10.33 4.48
C CYS A 27 1.67 -10.99 5.57
N ASN A 28 1.67 -10.41 6.78
CA ASN A 28 0.81 -10.87 7.85
C ASN A 28 -0.66 -10.46 7.61
N ARG A 29 -1.57 -11.43 7.63
CA ARG A 29 -3.03 -11.26 7.47
C ARG A 29 -3.75 -10.83 8.75
N SER A 30 -3.19 -11.08 9.94
CA SER A 30 -3.94 -11.04 11.21
C SER A 30 -4.51 -9.68 11.61
N ALA A 31 -3.97 -8.59 11.07
CA ALA A 31 -4.42 -7.23 11.36
C ALA A 31 -5.30 -6.62 10.25
N LEU A 32 -5.68 -7.41 9.24
CA LEU A 32 -6.63 -6.98 8.20
C LEU A 32 -8.07 -7.08 8.70
N LEU A 33 -8.94 -6.23 8.17
CA LEU A 33 -10.38 -6.31 8.43
C LEU A 33 -10.93 -7.64 7.90
N PRO A 34 -11.73 -8.39 8.69
CA PRO A 34 -12.29 -9.66 8.24
C PRO A 34 -13.12 -9.55 6.95
N ALA A 35 -13.88 -8.46 6.80
CA ALA A 35 -14.66 -8.20 5.59
C ALA A 35 -13.78 -8.00 4.36
N LEU A 36 -12.68 -7.22 4.49
CA LEU A 36 -11.70 -7.07 3.42
C LEU A 36 -11.15 -8.43 2.98
N VAL A 37 -10.76 -9.24 3.96
CA VAL A 37 -10.16 -10.55 3.68
C VAL A 37 -11.14 -11.46 2.97
N ALA A 38 -12.39 -11.55 3.45
CA ALA A 38 -13.42 -12.38 2.82
C ALA A 38 -13.73 -11.94 1.38
N ASP A 39 -13.76 -10.64 1.12
CA ASP A 39 -14.06 -10.09 -0.21
C ASP A 39 -12.87 -10.26 -1.16
N LEU A 40 -11.64 -10.14 -0.65
CA LEU A 40 -10.42 -10.43 -1.41
C LEU A 40 -10.31 -11.91 -1.77
N GLU A 41 -10.62 -12.82 -0.83
CA GLU A 41 -10.65 -14.27 -1.07
C GLU A 41 -11.64 -14.64 -2.19
N ARG A 42 -12.83 -14.01 -2.24
CA ARG A 42 -13.78 -14.22 -3.34
C ARG A 42 -13.27 -13.70 -4.68
N ALA A 43 -12.70 -12.49 -4.70
CA ALA A 43 -12.13 -11.92 -5.91
C ALA A 43 -10.95 -12.75 -6.45
N ALA A 44 -10.11 -13.27 -5.55
CA ALA A 44 -8.95 -14.06 -5.90
C ALA A 44 -9.30 -15.48 -6.37
N ALA A 45 -10.31 -16.11 -5.78
CA ALA A 45 -10.82 -17.40 -6.24
C ALA A 45 -11.35 -17.29 -7.69
N GLU A 46 -12.12 -16.23 -7.99
CA GLU A 46 -12.56 -15.94 -9.36
C GLU A 46 -11.39 -15.63 -10.31
N TYR A 47 -10.39 -14.88 -9.85
CA TYR A 47 -9.20 -14.59 -10.65
C TYR A 47 -8.46 -15.88 -11.02
N ALA A 48 -8.12 -16.70 -10.03
CA ALA A 48 -7.36 -17.93 -10.19
C ALA A 48 -8.08 -18.94 -11.10
N GLY A 49 -9.41 -18.97 -11.08
CA GLY A 49 -10.21 -19.81 -11.98
C GLY A 49 -10.08 -19.46 -13.47
N ARG A 50 -9.57 -18.27 -13.82
CA ARG A 50 -9.39 -17.82 -15.21
C ARG A 50 -7.93 -17.57 -15.60
N SER A 51 -7.12 -17.08 -14.68
CA SER A 51 -5.70 -16.77 -14.92
C SER A 51 -4.78 -17.96 -14.69
N GLU A 52 -5.25 -19.00 -13.98
CA GLU A 52 -4.44 -20.11 -13.44
C GLU A 52 -3.30 -19.64 -12.49
N GLU A 53 -3.32 -18.38 -12.07
CA GLU A 53 -2.34 -17.76 -11.19
C GLU A 53 -2.99 -17.24 -9.90
N PRO A 54 -2.34 -17.39 -8.74
CA PRO A 54 -2.85 -16.80 -7.51
C PRO A 54 -2.65 -15.28 -7.49
N VAL A 55 -3.55 -14.57 -6.81
CA VAL A 55 -3.33 -13.18 -6.43
C VAL A 55 -2.26 -13.13 -5.33
N ARG A 56 -1.18 -12.40 -5.56
CA ARG A 56 -0.07 -12.26 -4.60
C ARG A 56 -0.22 -10.98 -3.80
N VAL A 57 -0.45 -11.10 -2.49
CA VAL A 57 -0.56 -9.97 -1.56
C VAL A 57 0.80 -9.69 -0.95
N ILE A 58 1.40 -8.56 -1.31
CA ILE A 58 2.76 -8.15 -0.91
C ILE A 58 2.76 -7.17 0.27
N SER A 59 1.63 -6.51 0.54
CA SER A 59 1.47 -5.66 1.72
C SER A 59 0.03 -5.68 2.23
N GLY A 60 -0.12 -5.70 3.55
CA GLY A 60 -1.42 -5.69 4.24
C GLY A 60 -1.45 -4.59 5.29
N ALA A 61 -1.98 -4.88 6.48
CA ALA A 61 -2.01 -3.90 7.57
C ALA A 61 -0.62 -3.35 7.93
N ARG A 62 -0.54 -2.06 8.24
CA ARG A 62 0.70 -1.36 8.63
C ARG A 62 0.53 -0.63 9.95
N THR A 63 1.62 -0.52 10.69
CA THR A 63 1.75 0.42 11.81
C THR A 63 2.06 1.82 11.28
N LEU A 64 1.77 2.84 12.09
CA LEU A 64 2.17 4.22 11.84
C LEU A 64 3.69 4.35 11.80
N ARG A 65 4.43 3.59 12.64
CA ARG A 65 5.89 3.48 12.51
C ARG A 65 6.33 2.95 11.15
N ARG A 66 5.71 1.86 10.67
CA ARG A 66 6.03 1.32 9.34
C ARG A 66 5.69 2.32 8.23
N GLN A 67 4.59 3.04 8.37
CA GLN A 67 4.22 4.09 7.43
C GLN A 67 5.25 5.24 7.42
N ALA A 68 5.75 5.64 8.59
CA ALA A 68 6.80 6.64 8.71
C ALA A 68 8.11 6.20 8.02
N GLU A 69 8.52 4.94 8.19
CA GLU A 69 9.69 4.38 7.51
C GLU A 69 9.56 4.43 5.98
N LEU A 70 8.36 4.21 5.46
CA LEU A 70 8.09 4.27 4.02
C LEU A 70 8.09 5.71 3.50
N MET A 71 7.62 6.67 4.30
CA MET A 71 7.55 8.09 3.92
C MET A 71 8.90 8.81 4.05
N ALA A 72 9.74 8.41 5.01
CA ALA A 72 11.03 9.04 5.28
C ALA A 72 11.97 9.15 4.06
N PRO A 73 12.12 8.15 3.17
CA PRO A 73 12.96 8.28 1.99
C PRO A 73 12.30 9.01 0.80
N MET A 74 11.00 9.32 0.85
CA MET A 74 10.29 9.92 -0.28
C MET A 74 10.75 11.37 -0.53
N THR A 75 10.81 11.75 -1.81
CA THR A 75 11.00 13.16 -2.20
C THR A 75 9.74 13.99 -1.90
N PRO A 76 9.84 15.33 -1.82
CA PRO A 76 8.66 16.19 -1.71
C PRO A 76 7.60 15.91 -2.77
N GLU A 77 8.02 15.74 -4.03
CA GLU A 77 7.13 15.49 -5.16
C GLU A 77 6.40 14.15 -5.01
N GLN A 78 7.08 13.11 -4.50
CA GLN A 78 6.45 11.82 -4.21
C GLN A 78 5.44 11.92 -3.06
N LEU A 79 5.77 12.65 -1.99
CA LEU A 79 4.85 12.90 -0.89
C LEU A 79 3.60 13.64 -1.38
N GLU A 80 3.77 14.69 -2.17
CA GLU A 80 2.65 15.47 -2.70
C GLU A 80 1.79 14.64 -3.65
N ALA A 81 2.38 13.88 -4.57
CA ALA A 81 1.65 13.06 -5.53
C ALA A 81 0.78 11.97 -4.86
N LEU A 82 1.26 11.41 -3.74
CA LEU A 82 0.57 10.33 -3.03
C LEU A 82 -0.45 10.85 -2.01
N TYR A 83 -0.12 11.90 -1.27
CA TYR A 83 -0.90 12.32 -0.10
C TYR A 83 -1.68 13.62 -0.29
N CYS A 84 -1.40 14.41 -1.34
CA CYS A 84 -2.05 15.72 -1.54
C CYS A 84 -3.19 15.72 -2.57
N ARG A 85 -3.70 14.54 -2.98
CA ARG A 85 -4.76 14.41 -4.00
C ARG A 85 -6.06 15.15 -3.64
N ASN A 86 -6.34 15.33 -2.35
CA ASN A 86 -7.53 15.99 -1.82
C ASN A 86 -7.20 17.26 -1.00
N GLY A 87 -6.14 17.98 -1.41
CA GLY A 87 -5.61 19.14 -0.69
C GLY A 87 -4.30 18.83 0.02
N TYR A 88 -3.70 19.85 0.64
CA TYR A 88 -2.33 19.75 1.17
C TYR A 88 -2.35 19.69 2.71
N PRO A 89 -2.37 18.49 3.31
CA PRO A 89 -2.51 18.32 4.75
C PRO A 89 -1.28 18.79 5.51
N GLN A 90 -1.49 19.28 6.74
CA GLN A 90 -0.42 19.88 7.56
C GLN A 90 0.76 18.93 7.78
N TYR A 91 0.51 17.64 8.03
CA TYR A 91 1.58 16.67 8.26
C TYR A 91 2.51 16.51 7.04
N ILE A 92 2.05 16.71 5.80
CA ILE A 92 2.95 16.71 4.63
C ILE A 92 3.77 18.00 4.58
N ARG A 93 3.15 19.15 4.91
CA ARG A 93 3.87 20.44 4.99
C ARG A 93 5.01 20.36 5.99
N ASP A 94 4.76 19.75 7.15
CA ASP A 94 5.76 19.58 8.21
C ASP A 94 6.92 18.68 7.74
N LEU A 95 6.62 17.56 7.06
CA LEU A 95 7.66 16.68 6.50
C LEU A 95 8.51 17.37 5.43
N VAL A 96 7.89 18.16 4.56
CA VAL A 96 8.60 18.93 3.52
C VAL A 96 9.44 20.04 4.14
N ALA A 97 8.94 20.71 5.19
CA ALA A 97 9.67 21.75 5.91
C ALA A 97 10.90 21.19 6.63
N ILE A 98 10.77 20.07 7.35
CA ILE A 98 11.91 19.36 7.98
C ILE A 98 12.97 19.06 6.91
N ARG A 99 12.55 18.58 5.74
CA ARG A 99 13.48 18.27 4.65
C ARG A 99 14.23 19.50 4.14
N GLY A 100 13.55 20.64 4.03
CA GLY A 100 14.14 21.91 3.62
C GLY A 100 15.17 22.45 4.62
N HIS A 101 15.03 22.16 5.91
CA HIS A 101 15.93 22.62 6.96
C HIS A 101 17.06 21.64 7.29
N ASP A 102 16.74 20.35 7.48
CA ASP A 102 17.65 19.33 8.02
C ASP A 102 18.18 18.36 6.95
N GLY A 103 17.68 18.44 5.71
CA GLY A 103 18.01 17.50 4.65
C GLY A 103 17.16 16.24 4.74
N ALA A 104 17.76 15.04 4.87
CA ALA A 104 16.98 13.81 4.82
C ALA A 104 16.09 13.63 6.07
N VAL A 105 14.78 13.46 5.87
CA VAL A 105 13.84 13.11 6.95
C VAL A 105 14.14 11.70 7.43
N THR A 106 14.34 11.52 8.73
CA THR A 106 14.48 10.20 9.36
C THR A 106 13.12 9.55 9.62
N ALA A 107 13.08 8.24 9.75
CA ALA A 107 11.84 7.52 10.12
C ALA A 107 11.26 7.99 11.47
N SER A 108 12.13 8.35 12.43
CA SER A 108 11.68 8.88 13.73
C SER A 108 11.03 10.25 13.61
N GLN A 109 11.63 11.19 12.87
CA GLN A 109 11.02 12.50 12.60
C GLN A 109 9.69 12.35 11.85
N ALA A 110 9.64 11.47 10.86
CA ALA A 110 8.40 11.19 10.15
C ALA A 110 7.32 10.63 11.08
N TYR A 111 7.69 9.72 11.98
CA TYR A 111 6.77 9.15 12.95
C TYR A 111 6.25 10.21 13.93
N GLU A 112 7.10 11.11 14.41
CA GLU A 112 6.71 12.22 15.31
C GLU A 112 5.67 13.13 14.66
N VAL A 113 5.90 13.53 13.41
CA VAL A 113 4.91 14.32 12.64
C VAL A 113 3.59 13.56 12.50
N LEU A 114 3.66 12.29 12.11
CA LEU A 114 2.46 11.48 11.91
C LEU A 114 1.69 11.26 13.22
N ILE A 115 2.37 10.98 14.33
CA ILE A 115 1.70 10.71 15.61
C ILE A 115 1.13 11.97 16.26
N GLN A 116 1.63 13.16 15.92
CA GLN A 116 1.11 14.43 16.43
C GLN A 116 -0.06 15.01 15.61
N ARG A 117 -0.25 14.58 14.36
CA ARG A 117 -1.29 15.12 13.45
C ARG A 117 -2.70 15.13 14.05
N THR A 118 -3.41 16.24 14.03
CA THR A 118 -4.82 16.31 14.50
C THR A 118 -5.83 16.09 13.38
N GLU A 119 -5.37 16.18 12.13
CA GLU A 119 -6.15 16.01 10.91
C GLU A 119 -5.36 15.24 9.85
N GLY A 120 -6.03 14.90 8.75
CA GLY A 120 -5.41 14.23 7.61
C GLY A 120 -5.41 12.71 7.72
N TYR A 121 -6.04 12.09 6.72
CA TYR A 121 -5.92 10.66 6.48
C TYR A 121 -4.56 10.35 5.85
N VAL A 122 -3.93 9.27 6.31
CA VAL A 122 -2.59 8.86 5.82
C VAL A 122 -2.69 7.64 4.92
N SER A 123 -3.31 6.54 5.39
CA SER A 123 -3.40 5.30 4.61
C SER A 123 -4.41 4.32 5.22
N ALA A 124 -5.11 3.56 4.38
CA ALA A 124 -6.07 2.52 4.76
C ALA A 124 -5.34 1.27 5.27
N HIS A 125 -4.05 1.11 4.96
CA HIS A 125 -3.22 0.08 5.58
C HIS A 125 -3.17 0.23 7.11
N LEU A 126 -3.26 1.47 7.64
CA LEU A 126 -3.24 1.72 9.08
C LEU A 126 -4.46 1.17 9.82
N SER A 127 -5.59 1.00 9.11
CA SER A 127 -6.82 0.45 9.66
C SER A 127 -7.08 -0.99 9.18
N GLY A 128 -6.08 -1.64 8.58
CA GLY A 128 -6.22 -2.99 8.04
C GLY A 128 -7.18 -3.09 6.84
N ALA A 129 -7.43 -1.97 6.17
CA ALA A 129 -8.45 -1.82 5.13
C ALA A 129 -7.91 -1.69 3.72
N ALA A 130 -6.61 -1.92 3.53
CA ALA A 130 -5.99 -1.96 2.22
C ALA A 130 -4.97 -3.08 2.12
N VAL A 131 -4.77 -3.51 0.88
CA VAL A 131 -3.73 -4.44 0.48
C VAL A 131 -3.02 -3.91 -0.78
N ASP A 132 -1.73 -4.20 -0.87
CA ASP A 132 -0.98 -4.04 -2.10
C ASP A 132 -0.75 -5.42 -2.71
N LEU A 133 -1.08 -5.54 -3.99
CA LEU A 133 -0.95 -6.75 -4.77
C LEU A 133 0.24 -6.63 -5.73
N ALA A 134 0.97 -7.71 -5.92
CA ALA A 134 1.96 -7.76 -7.00
C ALA A 134 1.24 -7.58 -8.34
N VAL A 135 1.86 -6.83 -9.25
CA VAL A 135 1.30 -6.63 -10.59
C VAL A 135 1.47 -7.92 -11.40
N PRO A 136 0.39 -8.45 -12.00
CA PRO A 136 0.49 -9.50 -13.02
C PRO A 136 1.44 -9.10 -14.16
N GLN A 137 2.02 -10.09 -14.84
CA GLN A 137 2.93 -9.81 -15.96
C GLN A 137 2.22 -9.24 -17.20
N ASP A 138 0.96 -9.62 -17.41
CA ASP A 138 0.14 -9.22 -18.55
C ASP A 138 -0.86 -8.12 -18.16
N ASP A 139 -0.93 -7.04 -18.95
CA ASP A 139 -1.89 -5.94 -18.76
C ASP A 139 -3.35 -6.40 -18.90
N ALA A 140 -3.63 -7.47 -19.66
CA ALA A 140 -4.97 -8.07 -19.71
C ALA A 140 -5.37 -8.67 -18.35
N HIS A 141 -4.42 -9.32 -17.66
CA HIS A 141 -4.63 -9.83 -16.31
C HIS A 141 -4.72 -8.70 -15.29
N VAL A 142 -3.95 -7.62 -15.45
CA VAL A 142 -4.10 -6.40 -14.64
C VAL A 142 -5.52 -5.83 -14.75
N ALA A 143 -6.02 -5.65 -15.98
CA ALA A 143 -7.35 -5.11 -16.21
C ALA A 143 -8.44 -6.00 -15.60
N PHE A 144 -8.34 -7.31 -15.79
CA PHE A 144 -9.27 -8.29 -15.23
C PHE A 144 -9.26 -8.31 -13.69
N LEU A 145 -8.08 -8.30 -13.06
CA LEU A 145 -7.95 -8.25 -11.61
C LEU A 145 -8.56 -6.96 -11.03
N LYS A 146 -8.33 -5.81 -11.67
CA LYS A 146 -8.90 -4.53 -11.26
C LYS A 146 -10.43 -4.55 -11.33
N GLU A 147 -11.00 -5.10 -12.40
CA GLU A 147 -12.45 -5.26 -12.54
C GLU A 147 -13.03 -6.16 -11.45
N LEU A 148 -12.40 -7.31 -11.19
CA LEU A 148 -12.77 -8.23 -10.12
C LEU A 148 -12.80 -7.56 -8.75
N LEU A 149 -11.71 -6.89 -8.39
CA LEU A 149 -11.60 -6.18 -7.12
C LEU A 149 -12.67 -5.08 -7.00
N ALA A 150 -12.92 -4.32 -8.07
CA ALA A 150 -13.99 -3.31 -8.08
C ALA A 150 -15.38 -3.92 -7.84
N ARG A 151 -15.69 -5.06 -8.48
CA ARG A 151 -16.95 -5.79 -8.28
C ARG A 151 -17.11 -6.30 -6.84
N HIS A 152 -16.02 -6.62 -6.16
CA HIS A 152 -15.98 -7.07 -4.76
C HIS A 152 -15.75 -5.94 -3.76
N GLY A 153 -16.04 -4.68 -4.14
CA GLY A 153 -16.11 -3.57 -3.20
C GLY A 153 -14.75 -2.93 -2.87
N PHE A 154 -13.78 -2.98 -3.78
CA PHE A 154 -12.51 -2.28 -3.64
C PHE A 154 -12.42 -1.06 -4.55
N ASN A 155 -11.87 0.03 -4.03
CA ASN A 155 -11.29 1.10 -4.83
C ASN A 155 -9.88 0.70 -5.21
N VAL A 156 -9.59 0.67 -6.51
CA VAL A 156 -8.34 0.09 -7.04
C VAL A 156 -7.52 1.15 -7.77
N LEU A 157 -6.25 1.25 -7.40
CA LEU A 157 -5.27 2.13 -8.03
C LEU A 157 -4.11 1.30 -8.57
N ASP A 158 -3.70 1.60 -9.80
CA ASP A 158 -2.47 1.07 -10.37
C ASP A 158 -1.36 2.09 -10.10
N GLU A 159 -0.50 1.81 -9.13
CA GLU A 159 0.49 2.77 -8.65
C GLU A 159 1.78 2.74 -9.49
N ARG A 160 1.82 1.96 -10.58
CA ARG A 160 2.97 1.92 -11.50
C ARG A 160 3.31 3.29 -12.07
N SER A 161 2.30 4.13 -12.35
CA SER A 161 2.51 5.51 -12.82
C SER A 161 3.15 6.42 -11.77
N ALA A 162 3.06 6.06 -10.49
CA ALA A 162 3.75 6.74 -9.38
C ALA A 162 5.12 6.11 -9.06
N GLY A 163 5.58 5.13 -9.86
CA GLY A 163 6.84 4.41 -9.66
C GLY A 163 6.77 3.30 -8.61
N ILE A 164 5.57 2.91 -8.16
CA ILE A 164 5.37 1.84 -7.19
C ILE A 164 4.83 0.61 -7.93
N PRO A 165 5.54 -0.53 -7.96
CA PRO A 165 5.15 -1.70 -8.75
C PRO A 165 4.07 -2.52 -8.03
N CYS A 166 2.90 -1.94 -7.77
CA CYS A 166 1.77 -2.63 -7.16
C CYS A 166 0.41 -2.18 -7.71
N ILE A 167 -0.59 -3.03 -7.48
CA ILE A 167 -2.00 -2.65 -7.52
C ILE A 167 -2.43 -2.42 -6.07
N HIS A 168 -2.80 -1.19 -5.74
CA HIS A 168 -3.30 -0.82 -4.41
C HIS A 168 -4.83 -0.99 -4.37
N ALA A 169 -5.33 -1.79 -3.45
CA ALA A 169 -6.75 -2.05 -3.29
C ALA A 169 -7.22 -1.65 -1.88
N THR A 170 -8.09 -0.64 -1.80
CA THR A 170 -8.72 -0.18 -0.55
C THR A 170 -10.17 -0.64 -0.49
N HIS A 171 -10.56 -1.29 0.60
CA HIS A 171 -11.94 -1.75 0.80
C HIS A 171 -12.89 -0.58 1.07
N THR A 172 -13.97 -0.49 0.28
CA THR A 172 -14.87 0.68 0.25
C THR A 172 -15.66 0.90 1.54
N ALA A 173 -15.90 -0.16 2.31
CA ALA A 173 -16.63 -0.04 3.58
C ALA A 173 -15.77 0.52 4.72
N SER A 174 -14.47 0.78 4.48
CA SER A 174 -13.59 1.25 5.54
C SER A 174 -13.71 2.75 5.79
N PRO A 175 -13.99 3.17 7.04
CA PRO A 175 -13.98 4.58 7.38
C PRO A 175 -12.56 5.14 7.31
N LEU A 176 -12.40 6.30 6.68
CA LEU A 176 -11.18 7.09 6.78
C LEU A 176 -11.04 7.59 8.22
N ARG A 177 -10.02 7.12 8.94
CA ARG A 177 -9.78 7.46 10.35
C ARG A 177 -8.34 7.89 10.58
N ILE A 178 -8.16 8.77 11.55
CA ILE A 178 -6.84 9.12 12.08
C ILE A 178 -6.43 8.03 13.06
N VAL A 179 -5.51 7.16 12.65
CA VAL A 179 -4.89 6.16 13.51
C VAL A 179 -3.75 6.79 14.31
N LYS A 180 -3.77 6.55 15.63
CA LYS A 180 -2.74 6.87 16.61
C LYS A 180 -2.21 5.57 17.21
N GLU A 181 -0.93 5.54 17.56
CA GLU A 181 -0.24 4.41 18.21
C GLU A 181 0.28 4.80 19.59
#